data_AF-W7DVD1-F1
#
_entry.id   AF-W7DVD1-F1
#
_cell.length_a   1.000
_cell.length_b   1.000
_cell.length_c   1.000
_cell.angle_alpha   90.00
_cell.angle_beta   90.00
_cell.angle_gamma   90.00
#
_symmetry.space_group_name_H-M   'P 1'
#
loop_
_entity.id
_entity.type
_entity.pdbx_description
1 polymer ?
#
loop_
_entity_poly.entity_id
_entity_poly.type
_entity_poly.pdbx_seq_one_letter_code
_entity_poly.pdbx_strand_id
1 'polypeptide(L)'
;MGITLPLALFEQAKRHATKDKPALLSWVHECPQDLAPHLLYQKAKDAFSGERFFWQNPEMTLTLAGFGVTEQYLAADKAKDAFSGLEDKINALKLRTVTNATEKGTGPLYFGGFKFDPERETDKEWQAFKDGLFYLPLFLVTKKRKKKSF
;
A
#
# COMPACT_ATOMS: atom_id res chain seq x y z
N MET A 1 -22.76 2.52 12.88
CA MET A 1 -22.25 1.14 12.96
C MET A 1 -20.80 1.19 13.39
N GLY A 2 -20.47 0.57 14.53
CA GLY A 2 -19.10 0.51 15.03
C GLY A 2 -18.27 -0.46 14.21
N ILE A 3 -17.01 -0.11 13.98
CA ILE A 3 -16.00 -1.00 13.41
C ILE A 3 -15.69 -2.07 14.49
N THR A 4 -16.10 -3.32 14.27
CA THR A 4 -15.79 -4.43 15.18
C THR A 4 -14.35 -4.90 14.91
N LEU A 5 -13.51 -4.87 15.94
CA LEU A 5 -12.13 -5.34 15.83
C LEU A 5 -12.08 -6.83 15.41
N PRO A 6 -11.21 -7.22 14.47
CA PRO A 6 -11.12 -8.60 13.98
C PRO A 6 -10.31 -9.48 14.95
N LEU A 7 -10.88 -9.78 16.13
CA LEU A 7 -10.18 -10.47 17.24
C LEU A 7 -9.53 -11.79 16.80
N ALA A 8 -10.22 -12.61 16.01
CA ALA A 8 -9.66 -13.86 15.52
C ALA A 8 -8.42 -13.65 14.62
N LEU A 9 -8.46 -12.65 13.74
CA LEU A 9 -7.35 -12.29 12.86
C LEU A 9 -6.18 -11.71 13.66
N PHE A 10 -6.48 -10.91 14.68
CA PHE A 10 -5.48 -10.37 15.60
C PHE A 10 -4.77 -11.47 16.39
N GLU A 11 -5.52 -12.44 16.95
CA GLU A 11 -4.92 -13.58 17.66
C GLU A 11 -4.10 -14.47 16.72
N GLN A 12 -4.52 -14.64 15.46
CA GLN A 12 -3.70 -15.31 14.45
C GLN A 12 -2.39 -14.54 14.18
N ALA A 13 -2.45 -13.22 14.03
CA ALA A 13 -1.26 -12.38 13.84
C ALA A 13 -0.30 -12.46 15.04
N LYS A 14 -0.81 -12.50 16.27
CA LYS A 14 0.02 -12.68 17.48
C LYS A 14 0.75 -14.01 17.50
N ARG A 15 0.12 -15.10 17.08
CA ARG A 15 0.77 -16.42 16.98
C ARG A 15 1.85 -16.47 15.91
N HIS A 16 1.67 -15.69 14.84
CA HIS A 16 2.63 -15.59 13.74
C HIS A 16 3.80 -14.66 14.04
N ALA A 17 3.60 -13.69 14.94
CA ALA A 17 4.62 -12.78 15.39
C ALA A 17 5.59 -13.47 16.35
N THR A 18 6.89 -13.23 16.15
CA THR A 18 7.93 -13.57 17.13
C THR A 18 8.57 -12.29 17.66
N LYS A 19 9.36 -12.40 18.74
CA LYS A 19 10.06 -11.26 19.35
C LYS A 19 10.94 -10.51 18.33
N ASP A 20 11.56 -11.25 17.41
CA ASP A 20 12.50 -10.69 16.44
C ASP A 20 11.88 -10.46 15.04
N LYS A 21 10.66 -10.98 14.80
CA LYS A 21 9.95 -10.86 13.52
C LYS A 21 8.47 -10.56 13.77
N PRO A 22 8.07 -9.26 13.85
CA PRO A 22 6.68 -8.91 14.01
C PRO A 22 5.86 -9.32 12.78
N ALA A 23 4.65 -9.82 12.99
CA ALA A 23 3.71 -10.09 11.90
C ALA A 23 3.08 -8.78 11.41
N LEU A 24 2.81 -8.70 10.10
CA LEU A 24 1.94 -7.66 9.55
C LEU A 24 0.49 -8.13 9.64
N LEU A 25 -0.33 -7.45 10.43
CA LEU A 25 -1.77 -7.63 10.42
C LEU A 25 -2.39 -6.70 9.38
N SER A 26 -3.09 -7.27 8.39
CA SER A 26 -3.89 -6.51 7.43
C SER A 26 -5.34 -6.93 7.52
N TRP A 27 -6.19 -6.02 7.96
CA TRP A 27 -7.62 -6.25 8.04
C TRP A 27 -8.36 -5.49 6.94
N VAL A 28 -9.16 -6.22 6.19
CA VAL A 28 -10.02 -5.70 5.13
C VAL A 28 -11.47 -5.92 5.52
N HIS A 29 -12.27 -4.87 5.39
CA HIS A 29 -13.72 -4.96 5.50
C HIS A 29 -14.37 -4.12 4.42
N GLU A 30 -15.61 -4.47 4.06
CA GLU A 30 -16.38 -3.65 3.14
C GLU A 30 -16.76 -2.33 3.80
N CYS A 31 -16.70 -1.26 3.03
CA CYS A 31 -17.13 0.07 3.43
C CYS A 31 -18.47 0.41 2.76
N PRO A 32 -19.24 1.36 3.33
CA PRO A 32 -20.43 1.91 2.69
C PRO A 32 -20.16 2.37 1.24
N GLN A 33 -21.14 2.16 0.34
CA GLN A 33 -20.97 2.44 -1.10
C GLN A 33 -20.74 3.92 -1.43
N ASP A 34 -21.24 4.82 -0.58
CA ASP A 34 -21.09 6.27 -0.68
C ASP A 34 -19.70 6.77 -0.27
N LEU A 35 -18.85 5.89 0.29
CA LEU A 35 -17.47 6.22 0.58
C LEU A 35 -16.72 6.61 -0.70
N ALA A 36 -16.22 7.84 -0.70
CA ALA A 36 -15.57 8.47 -1.84
C ALA A 36 -14.05 8.61 -1.58
N PRO A 37 -13.19 7.82 -2.27
CA PRO A 37 -11.75 7.85 -2.02
C PRO A 37 -11.12 9.24 -2.22
N HIS A 38 -11.59 10.02 -3.19
CA HIS A 38 -11.09 11.37 -3.46
C HIS A 38 -11.44 12.37 -2.35
N LEU A 39 -12.63 12.27 -1.74
CA LEU A 39 -13.01 13.12 -0.61
C LEU A 39 -12.18 12.79 0.63
N LEU A 40 -11.95 11.49 0.90
CA LEU A 40 -11.03 11.07 1.97
C LEU A 40 -9.62 11.59 1.70
N TYR A 41 -9.14 11.49 0.46
CA TYR A 41 -7.82 12.00 0.07
C TYR A 41 -7.63 13.48 0.36
N GLN A 42 -8.67 14.29 0.10
CA GLN A 42 -8.66 15.73 0.40
C GLN A 42 -8.72 16.01 1.90
N LYS A 43 -9.61 15.32 2.63
CA LYS A 43 -9.77 15.51 4.08
C LYS A 43 -8.57 15.04 4.90
N ALA A 44 -7.85 14.04 4.39
CA ALA A 44 -6.65 13.48 5.01
C ALA A 44 -5.39 14.34 4.81
N LYS A 45 -5.48 15.49 4.14
CA LYS A 45 -4.33 16.32 3.75
C LYS A 45 -3.42 16.65 4.93
N ASP A 46 -4.00 17.12 6.03
CA ASP A 46 -3.21 17.60 7.17
C ASP A 46 -2.71 16.45 8.06
N ALA A 47 -3.52 15.39 8.19
CA ALA A 47 -3.17 14.22 9.01
C ALA A 47 -2.07 13.33 8.38
N PHE A 48 -1.97 13.30 7.04
CA PHE A 48 -1.03 12.45 6.30
C PHE A 48 -0.28 13.25 5.24
N SER A 49 0.19 14.44 5.60
CA SER A 49 0.96 15.29 4.68
C SER A 49 2.25 14.58 4.24
N GLY A 50 2.45 14.45 2.92
CA GLY A 50 3.59 13.71 2.34
C GLY A 50 3.47 12.18 2.37
N GLU A 51 2.49 11.62 3.08
CA GLU A 51 2.32 10.19 3.31
C GLU A 51 0.98 9.66 2.77
N ARG A 52 0.54 10.19 1.62
CA ARG A 52 -0.74 9.83 1.02
C ARG A 52 -0.63 9.78 -0.50
N PHE A 53 -1.32 8.83 -1.10
CA PHE A 53 -1.40 8.71 -2.55
C PHE A 53 -2.85 8.55 -3.01
N PHE A 54 -3.09 8.93 -4.26
CA PHE A 54 -4.33 8.70 -4.97
C PHE A 54 -4.00 8.16 -6.35
N TRP A 55 -4.67 7.09 -6.76
CA TRP A 55 -4.49 6.48 -8.07
C TRP A 55 -5.80 5.94 -8.61
N GLN A 56 -6.02 6.10 -9.91
CA GLN A 56 -7.18 5.57 -10.61
C GLN A 56 -6.72 5.06 -11.98
N ASN A 57 -7.22 3.89 -12.39
CA ASN A 57 -6.95 3.40 -13.73
C ASN A 57 -7.73 4.20 -14.78
N PRO A 58 -7.27 4.26 -16.05
CA PRO A 58 -7.93 5.04 -17.10
C PRO A 58 -9.42 4.72 -17.29
N GLU A 59 -9.82 3.46 -17.12
CA GLU A 59 -11.22 3.03 -17.28
C GLU A 59 -12.12 3.41 -16.09
N MET A 60 -11.56 4.01 -15.03
CA MET A 60 -12.25 4.37 -13.80
C MET A 60 -12.96 3.18 -13.12
N THR A 61 -12.41 1.98 -13.28
CA THR A 61 -12.93 0.74 -12.69
C THR A 61 -12.24 0.36 -11.39
N LEU A 62 -11.07 0.95 -11.09
CA LEU A 62 -10.29 0.76 -9.88
C LEU A 62 -9.76 2.11 -9.42
N THR A 63 -10.00 2.45 -8.16
CA THR A 63 -9.46 3.63 -7.49
C THR A 63 -8.84 3.19 -6.17
N LEU A 64 -7.64 3.68 -5.89
CA LEU A 64 -6.89 3.47 -4.67
C LEU A 64 -6.62 4.82 -4.01
N ALA A 65 -6.85 4.91 -2.71
CA ALA A 65 -6.37 6.02 -1.90
C ALA A 65 -5.68 5.44 -0.66
N GLY A 66 -4.37 5.69 -0.54
CA GLY A 66 -3.56 5.23 0.58
C GLY A 66 -3.17 6.37 1.51
N PHE A 67 -3.08 6.06 2.81
CA PHE A 67 -2.81 7.02 3.87
C PHE A 67 -1.83 6.44 4.90
N GLY A 68 -0.85 7.24 5.31
CA GLY A 68 0.23 6.87 6.22
C GLY A 68 1.20 5.86 5.60
N VAL A 69 2.28 5.58 6.30
CA VAL A 69 3.30 4.60 5.90
C VAL A 69 3.45 3.54 6.98
N THR A 70 3.10 2.30 6.66
CA THR A 70 3.42 1.13 7.50
C THR A 70 4.85 0.67 7.26
N GLU A 71 5.23 0.54 5.98
CA GLU A 71 6.59 0.24 5.56
C GLU A 71 6.91 0.98 4.26
N GLN A 72 8.19 1.26 4.05
CA GLN A 72 8.69 1.84 2.82
C GLN A 72 9.78 0.96 2.22
N TYR A 73 9.85 0.98 0.89
CA TYR A 73 10.97 0.49 0.12
C TYR A 73 11.56 1.65 -0.66
N LEU A 74 12.84 1.89 -0.42
CA LEU A 74 13.69 2.79 -1.20
C LEU A 74 14.71 1.91 -1.92
N ALA A 75 14.77 2.03 -3.24
CA ALA A 75 15.82 1.39 -4.01
C ALA A 75 17.18 1.94 -3.53
N ALA A 76 18.05 1.05 -3.05
CA ALA A 76 19.39 1.46 -2.64
C ALA A 76 20.28 1.62 -3.87
N ASP A 77 21.14 2.63 -3.87
CA ASP A 77 22.09 2.98 -4.95
C ASP A 77 23.05 1.81 -5.36
N LYS A 78 23.05 0.68 -4.62
CA LYS A 78 23.92 -0.50 -4.85
C LYS A 78 23.20 -1.85 -4.79
N ALA A 79 21.87 -1.86 -4.75
CA ALA A 79 21.13 -3.12 -4.76
C ALA A 79 21.28 -3.84 -6.12
N LYS A 80 21.01 -5.15 -6.13
CA LYS A 80 20.48 -5.79 -7.35
C LYS A 80 19.37 -4.90 -7.92
N ASP A 81 19.18 -4.93 -9.24
CA ASP A 81 18.11 -4.24 -9.96
C ASP A 81 16.89 -3.91 -9.08
N ALA A 82 16.49 -2.63 -9.01
CA ALA A 82 15.50 -2.10 -8.06
C ALA A 82 14.19 -2.92 -8.06
N PHE A 83 13.83 -3.49 -9.20
CA PHE A 83 12.69 -4.41 -9.33
C PHE A 83 12.86 -5.67 -8.46
N SER A 84 14.02 -6.33 -8.54
CA SER A 84 14.31 -7.53 -7.75
C SER A 84 14.33 -7.24 -6.25
N GLY A 85 14.87 -6.08 -5.83
CA GLY A 85 14.86 -5.67 -4.43
C GLY A 85 13.45 -5.44 -3.89
N LEU A 86 12.56 -4.85 -4.68
CA LEU A 86 11.15 -4.72 -4.33
C LEU A 86 10.46 -6.08 -4.24
N GLU A 87 10.73 -6.99 -5.19
CA GLU A 87 10.17 -8.34 -5.19
C GLU A 87 10.57 -9.13 -3.94
N ASP A 88 11.84 -9.09 -3.56
CA ASP A 88 12.36 -9.70 -2.32
C ASP A 88 11.65 -9.13 -1.09
N LYS A 89 11.48 -7.80 -1.04
CA LYS A 89 10.75 -7.10 0.05
C LYS A 89 9.29 -7.55 0.11
N ILE A 90 8.61 -7.67 -1.04
CA ILE A 90 7.23 -8.16 -1.13
C ILE A 90 7.13 -9.61 -0.64
N ASN A 91 8.05 -10.48 -1.07
CA ASN A 91 8.05 -11.89 -0.70
C ASN A 91 8.32 -12.08 0.81
N ALA A 92 9.28 -11.35 1.37
CA ALA A 92 9.52 -11.33 2.80
C ALA A 92 8.31 -10.81 3.60
N LEU A 93 7.60 -9.79 3.10
CA LEU A 93 6.38 -9.28 3.72
C LEU A 93 5.25 -10.32 3.72
N LYS A 94 5.04 -11.00 2.59
CA LYS A 94 4.01 -12.04 2.44
C LYS A 94 4.17 -13.14 3.49
N LEU A 95 5.40 -13.59 3.74
CA LEU A 95 5.68 -14.66 4.71
C LEU A 95 5.27 -14.33 6.15
N ARG A 96 5.16 -13.04 6.50
CA ARG A 96 4.77 -12.59 7.85
C ARG A 96 3.42 -11.86 7.89
N THR A 97 2.69 -11.86 6.78
CA THR A 97 1.39 -11.19 6.68
C THR A 97 0.29 -12.14 7.14
N VAL A 98 -0.56 -11.66 8.04
CA VAL A 98 -1.86 -12.26 8.36
C VAL A 98 -2.93 -11.32 7.84
N THR A 99 -3.74 -11.80 6.90
CA THR A 99 -4.75 -10.99 6.23
C THR A 99 -6.01 -11.79 5.91
N ASN A 100 -7.17 -11.14 5.97
CA ASN A 100 -8.44 -11.67 5.48
C ASN A 100 -8.78 -11.19 4.06
N ALA A 101 -7.86 -10.49 3.39
CA ALA A 101 -8.04 -10.02 2.03
C ALA A 101 -8.16 -11.21 1.05
N THR A 102 -9.27 -11.31 0.33
CA THR A 102 -9.49 -12.33 -0.72
C THR A 102 -9.39 -11.73 -2.13
N GLU A 103 -9.50 -10.41 -2.25
CA GLU A 103 -9.53 -9.74 -3.54
C GLU A 103 -8.22 -9.01 -3.87
N LYS A 104 -7.77 -9.11 -5.13
CA LYS A 104 -6.65 -8.30 -5.64
C LYS A 104 -6.96 -6.80 -5.50
N GLY A 105 -5.94 -6.03 -5.09
CA GLY A 105 -6.09 -4.61 -4.80
C GLY A 105 -6.73 -4.31 -3.44
N THR A 106 -6.91 -5.32 -2.59
CA THR A 106 -7.25 -5.16 -1.17
C THR A 106 -6.15 -5.79 -0.30
N GLY A 107 -6.05 -5.38 0.96
CA GLY A 107 -5.01 -5.84 1.88
C GLY A 107 -3.67 -5.12 1.68
N PRO A 108 -2.52 -5.74 2.03
CA PRO A 108 -1.22 -5.10 1.90
C PRO A 108 -0.84 -4.93 0.43
N LEU A 109 -0.54 -3.71 0.05
CA LEU A 109 -0.15 -3.36 -1.31
C LEU A 109 0.95 -2.30 -1.26
N TYR A 110 2.09 -2.59 -1.89
CA TYR A 110 3.09 -1.56 -2.15
C TYR A 110 2.63 -0.70 -3.32
N PHE A 111 2.65 0.61 -3.14
CA PHE A 111 2.32 1.59 -4.16
C PHE A 111 3.47 2.59 -4.32
N GLY A 112 3.88 2.86 -5.55
CA GLY A 112 5.06 3.65 -5.81
C GLY A 112 5.45 3.62 -7.27
N GLY A 113 6.70 3.98 -7.53
CA GLY A 113 7.26 4.00 -8.86
C GLY A 113 8.76 3.82 -8.85
N PHE A 114 9.28 3.38 -9.98
CA PHE A 114 10.70 3.40 -10.28
C PHE A 114 11.06 4.69 -11.00
N LYS A 115 12.34 5.05 -10.94
CA LYS A 115 12.91 6.10 -11.77
C LYS A 115 12.73 5.74 -13.24
N PHE A 116 12.38 6.72 -14.07
CA PHE A 116 12.12 6.51 -15.48
C PHE A 116 13.39 6.11 -16.25
N ASP A 117 14.48 6.82 -15.99
CA ASP A 117 15.79 6.58 -16.59
C ASP A 117 16.84 6.41 -15.48
N PRO A 118 17.25 5.18 -15.14
CA PRO A 118 18.20 4.93 -14.06
C PRO A 118 19.59 5.52 -14.35
N GLU A 119 19.99 5.60 -15.62
CA GLU A 119 21.34 6.03 -16.04
C GLU A 119 21.53 7.54 -16.01
N ARG A 120 20.43 8.31 -16.01
CA ARG A 120 20.48 9.77 -15.95
C ARG A 120 20.73 10.27 -14.53
N GLU A 121 21.56 11.30 -14.39
CA GLU A 121 21.74 11.97 -13.10
C GLU A 121 20.40 12.53 -12.57
N THR A 122 20.17 12.34 -11.27
CA THR A 122 18.94 12.74 -10.61
C THR A 122 19.02 14.20 -10.18
N ASP A 123 18.14 15.04 -10.72
CA ASP A 123 17.98 16.44 -10.28
C ASP A 123 17.64 16.50 -8.78
N LYS A 124 17.98 17.61 -8.12
CA LYS A 124 17.89 17.76 -6.65
C LYS A 124 16.49 17.44 -6.10
N GLU A 125 15.46 17.80 -6.85
CA GLU A 125 14.05 17.57 -6.52
C GLU A 125 13.69 16.09 -6.42
N TRP A 126 14.41 15.23 -7.16
CA TRP A 126 14.13 13.81 -7.29
C TRP A 126 15.04 12.92 -6.43
N GLN A 127 16.07 13.49 -5.78
CA GLN A 127 17.04 12.73 -4.99
C GLN A 127 16.40 11.95 -3.84
N ALA A 128 15.29 12.46 -3.28
CA ALA A 128 14.55 11.78 -2.21
C ALA A 128 13.86 10.48 -2.66
N PHE A 129 13.63 10.29 -3.96
CA PHE A 129 12.93 9.12 -4.52
C PHE A 129 13.85 7.99 -4.95
N LYS A 130 15.16 8.24 -5.01
CA LYS A 130 16.17 7.26 -5.46
C LYS A 130 15.79 6.64 -6.81
N ASP A 131 16.24 5.42 -7.07
CA ASP A 131 15.86 4.67 -8.29
C ASP A 131 14.47 4.01 -8.17
N GLY A 132 13.84 4.09 -7.00
CA GLY A 132 12.49 3.62 -6.78
C GLY A 132 12.03 3.86 -5.34
N LEU A 133 10.78 4.27 -5.21
CA LEU A 133 10.13 4.53 -3.92
C LEU A 133 8.74 3.91 -3.91
N PHE A 134 8.50 3.05 -2.93
CA PHE A 134 7.23 2.36 -2.72
C PHE A 134 6.81 2.41 -1.26
N TYR A 135 5.53 2.64 -1.04
CA TYR A 135 4.90 2.68 0.28
C TYR A 135 3.91 1.53 0.44
N LEU A 136 3.98 0.85 1.57
CA LEU A 136 2.88 0.08 2.10
C LEU A 136 2.07 1.02 3.00
N PRO A 137 0.84 1.41 2.61
CA PRO A 137 0.08 2.39 3.39
C PRO A 137 -0.41 1.81 4.72
N LEU A 138 -0.70 2.68 5.69
CA LEU A 138 -1.38 2.30 6.94
C LEU A 138 -2.86 2.03 6.71
N PHE A 139 -3.51 2.86 5.90
CA PHE A 139 -4.88 2.66 5.45
C PHE A 139 -4.94 2.64 3.93
N LEU A 140 -5.63 1.66 3.35
CA LEU A 140 -5.90 1.58 1.93
C LEU A 140 -7.40 1.54 1.68
N VAL A 141 -7.89 2.53 0.94
CA VAL A 141 -9.26 2.54 0.43
C VAL A 141 -9.22 2.08 -1.03
N THR A 142 -9.96 1.02 -1.32
CA THR A 142 -10.12 0.49 -2.67
C THR A 142 -11.57 0.60 -3.12
N LYS A 143 -11.81 1.30 -4.23
CA LYS A 143 -13.11 1.35 -4.89
C LYS A 143 -13.03 0.68 -6.24
N LYS A 144 -13.84 -0.37 -6.43
CA LYS A 144 -14.00 -1.05 -7.71
C LYS A 144 -15.38 -0.74 -8.30
N ARG A 145 -15.44 -0.36 -9.57
CA ARG A 145 -16.69 -0.25 -10.32
C ARG A 145 -16.81 -1.49 -11.20
N LYS A 146 -17.93 -2.23 -11.09
CA LYS A 146 -18.24 -3.30 -12.04
C LYS A 146 -18.35 -2.67 -13.44
N LYS A 147 -17.69 -3.25 -14.44
CA LYS A 147 -17.98 -2.90 -15.85
C LYS A 147 -19.46 -3.16 -16.08
N LYS A 148 -20.20 -2.19 -16.61
CA LYS A 148 -21.53 -2.46 -17.17
C LYS A 148 -21.31 -3.42 -18.33
N SER A 149 -21.85 -4.63 -18.25
CA SER A 149 -22.01 -5.47 -19.43
C SER A 149 -23.06 -4.77 -20.29
N PHE A 150 -22.72 -4.49 -21.55
CA PHE A 150 -23.69 -4.07 -22.55
C PHE A 150 -24.48 -5.28 -23.04
#